data_AF-K6U9V2-F1
#
_entry.id   AF-K6U9V2-F1
#
_cell.length_a   1.000
_cell.length_b   1.000
_cell.length_c   1.000
_cell.angle_alpha   90.00
_cell.angle_beta   90.00
_cell.angle_gamma   90.00
#
_symmetry.space_group_name_H-M   'P 1'
#
loop_
_entity.id
_entity.type
_entity.pdbx_description
1 polymer ?
#
loop_
_entity_poly.entity_id
_entity_poly.type
_entity_poly.pdbx_seq_one_letter_code
_entity_poly.pdbx_strand_id
1 'polypeptide(L)'
;MDKLEEIIRKYTLINAAKHGGQAQPGAVIGMIMSKHPEYRKDAGQVSKTAAQIVGTINNMPLDAQSKELEELGGYQEKKVEKVKGLVDLPQVEKDVVLRFAPNPSGPLHIGHARAAVLNQEYRKRYGGKLILRVEDTDPRRVDPSAYQMIPEDLAWMGVKWDEQIIQSDRMEIYYEHALKLIERGGAYMCTCPGDVFKELKDSSKSCPHRDAPVEDNLALWEKMPETGEGEMVLRVKTDIKHKNPAIRDWVAMRVVNDAHPRMGSKYKVYPMMNFSVAVDDHLMGVTHVLRGKDHLANSEKQEYLYHHMDWEVPQFIHYGRLKMDDVSLSTSQAKKGIEDGVYSGWDDPRLGTIRAIARRGIQAAAIKELMMEIGVKIADSTVTWKKIYGLNRTFLEEKANRYFMVETPHPVEIKGVPAKLLGTVERPLHPDHLDRGMRSLEFDGKVYLDEKDIPAQADQVIRLMDAVNITFQDGQAQYHSEGIDEARDSKARIVQWVPMKGAVETEMVMPDASLVAGFAESTLKGVKEGEVVQLERIGFARLDQKEDGKFRFYYAHK
;
A
#
# COMPACT_ATOMS: atom_id res chain seq x y z
N MET A 1 -47.47 -15.34 19.26
CA MET A 1 -46.67 -14.28 18.61
C MET A 1 -46.90 -14.38 17.12
N ASP A 2 -47.01 -13.24 16.44
CA ASP A 2 -46.96 -13.19 14.97
C ASP A 2 -45.60 -13.74 14.49
N LYS A 3 -45.54 -14.40 13.34
CA LYS A 3 -44.30 -14.96 12.79
C LYS A 3 -43.23 -13.88 12.61
N LEU A 4 -43.64 -12.68 12.25
CA LEU A 4 -42.74 -11.52 12.15
C LEU A 4 -42.21 -11.10 13.53
N GLU A 5 -43.07 -11.11 14.55
CA GLU A 5 -42.72 -10.75 15.93
C GLU A 5 -41.70 -11.72 16.52
N GLU A 6 -41.88 -13.02 16.30
CA GLU A 6 -40.95 -14.07 16.74
C GLU A 6 -39.57 -13.91 16.09
N ILE A 7 -39.54 -13.64 14.78
CA ILE A 7 -38.29 -13.37 14.04
C ILE A 7 -37.60 -12.12 14.61
N ILE A 8 -38.32 -11.00 14.74
CA ILE A 8 -37.75 -9.75 15.28
C ILE A 8 -37.26 -9.95 16.71
N ARG A 9 -37.98 -10.70 17.53
CA ARG A 9 -37.62 -11.03 18.92
C ARG A 9 -36.34 -11.85 18.99
N LYS A 10 -36.21 -12.88 18.15
CA LYS A 10 -34.97 -13.65 18.02
C LYS A 10 -33.77 -12.77 17.64
N TYR A 11 -33.91 -11.93 16.61
CA TYR A 11 -32.81 -11.06 16.19
C TYR A 11 -32.49 -9.96 17.19
N THR A 12 -33.47 -9.50 17.97
CA THR A 12 -33.25 -8.59 19.09
C THR A 12 -32.43 -9.23 20.19
N LEU A 13 -32.76 -10.46 20.61
CA LEU A 13 -31.98 -11.21 21.61
C LEU A 13 -30.54 -11.48 21.14
N ILE A 14 -30.37 -11.80 19.85
CA ILE A 14 -29.03 -11.95 19.24
C ILE A 14 -28.23 -10.65 19.32
N ASN A 15 -28.86 -9.51 19.01
CA ASN A 15 -28.19 -8.22 19.08
C ASN A 15 -27.87 -7.84 20.53
N ALA A 16 -28.79 -8.04 21.46
CA ALA A 16 -28.59 -7.79 22.88
C ALA A 16 -27.40 -8.60 23.44
N ALA A 17 -27.31 -9.89 23.12
CA ALA A 17 -26.21 -10.76 23.55
C ALA A 17 -24.83 -10.25 23.09
N LYS A 18 -24.74 -9.64 21.90
CA LYS A 18 -23.49 -9.04 21.38
C LYS A 18 -23.12 -7.71 22.03
N HIS A 19 -24.07 -7.08 22.72
CA HIS A 19 -23.94 -5.72 23.26
C HIS A 19 -24.24 -5.68 24.76
N GLY A 20 -23.89 -6.73 25.50
CA GLY A 20 -24.01 -6.75 26.96
C GLY A 20 -25.45 -6.59 27.46
N GLY A 21 -26.43 -7.13 26.73
CA GLY A 21 -27.85 -7.07 27.06
C GLY A 21 -28.62 -5.89 26.47
N GLN A 22 -27.97 -5.07 25.63
CA GLN A 22 -28.58 -3.86 25.06
C GLN A 22 -28.68 -3.95 23.53
N ALA A 23 -29.85 -4.30 23.03
CA ALA A 23 -30.14 -4.26 21.60
C ALA A 23 -30.39 -2.84 21.08
N GLN A 24 -30.08 -2.61 19.81
CA GLN A 24 -30.30 -1.34 19.11
C GLN A 24 -31.33 -1.51 17.99
N PRO A 25 -32.40 -0.69 17.93
CA PRO A 25 -33.46 -0.86 16.94
C PRO A 25 -32.97 -0.83 15.49
N GLY A 26 -32.06 0.10 15.16
CA GLY A 26 -31.49 0.19 13.80
C GLY A 26 -30.70 -1.05 13.39
N ALA A 27 -29.95 -1.65 14.32
CA ALA A 27 -29.19 -2.87 14.06
C ALA A 27 -30.12 -4.07 13.84
N VAL A 28 -31.14 -4.21 14.68
CA VAL A 28 -32.16 -5.28 14.54
C VAL A 28 -32.89 -5.17 13.21
N ILE A 29 -33.35 -3.97 12.84
CA ILE A 29 -34.01 -3.73 11.54
C ILE A 29 -33.08 -4.12 10.39
N GLY A 30 -31.81 -3.69 10.44
CA GLY A 30 -30.82 -4.04 9.42
C GLY A 30 -30.61 -5.56 9.28
N MET A 31 -30.58 -6.30 10.41
CA MET A 31 -30.47 -7.76 10.41
C MET A 31 -31.70 -8.42 9.75
N ILE A 32 -32.90 -7.95 10.05
CA ILE A 32 -34.15 -8.44 9.46
C ILE A 32 -34.17 -8.18 7.95
N MET A 33 -33.87 -6.96 7.51
CA MET A 33 -33.85 -6.59 6.10
C MET A 33 -32.81 -7.37 5.28
N SER A 34 -31.72 -7.80 5.92
CA SER A 34 -30.68 -8.61 5.30
C SER A 34 -31.07 -10.08 5.19
N LYS A 35 -31.61 -10.66 6.28
CA LYS A 35 -31.85 -12.11 6.41
C LYS A 35 -33.24 -12.55 5.95
N HIS A 36 -34.19 -11.63 5.91
CA HIS A 36 -35.58 -11.86 5.50
C HIS A 36 -36.03 -10.80 4.47
N PRO A 37 -35.54 -10.88 3.21
CA PRO A 37 -35.84 -9.92 2.16
C PRO A 37 -37.34 -9.72 1.88
N GLU A 38 -38.18 -10.72 2.18
CA GLU A 38 -39.62 -10.70 2.04
C GLU A 38 -40.28 -9.56 2.84
N TYR A 39 -39.73 -9.18 4.00
CA TYR A 39 -40.28 -8.12 4.85
C TYR A 39 -39.85 -6.70 4.44
N ARG A 40 -39.07 -6.53 3.37
CA ARG A 40 -38.68 -5.20 2.87
C ARG A 40 -39.88 -4.39 2.39
N LYS A 41 -40.93 -5.06 1.91
CA LYS A 41 -42.17 -4.41 1.45
C LYS A 41 -42.95 -3.78 2.61
N ASP A 42 -42.75 -4.27 3.83
CA ASP A 42 -43.46 -3.86 5.05
C ASP A 42 -42.51 -3.20 6.07
N ALA A 43 -41.48 -2.49 5.59
CA ALA A 43 -40.41 -1.95 6.42
C ALA A 43 -40.89 -1.03 7.56
N GLY A 44 -42.01 -0.32 7.37
CA GLY A 44 -42.64 0.49 8.41
C GLY A 44 -43.16 -0.35 9.59
N GLN A 45 -43.78 -1.49 9.30
CA GLN A 45 -44.26 -2.43 10.32
C GLN A 45 -43.08 -3.08 11.05
N VAL A 46 -42.05 -3.52 10.33
CA VAL A 46 -40.83 -4.08 10.92
C VAL A 46 -40.18 -3.08 11.89
N SER A 47 -40.08 -1.81 11.49
CA SER A 47 -39.45 -0.77 12.31
C SER A 47 -40.22 -0.51 13.61
N LYS A 48 -41.56 -0.45 13.53
CA LYS A 48 -42.43 -0.25 14.68
C LYS A 48 -42.33 -1.43 15.66
N THR A 49 -42.42 -2.66 15.15
CA THR A 49 -42.36 -3.89 15.96
C THR A 49 -40.96 -4.08 16.56
N ALA A 50 -39.89 -3.79 15.82
CA ALA A 50 -38.52 -3.85 16.34
C ALA A 50 -38.28 -2.84 17.46
N ALA A 51 -38.77 -1.60 17.35
CA ALA A 51 -38.62 -0.61 18.42
C ALA A 51 -39.30 -1.06 19.72
N GLN A 52 -40.50 -1.65 19.62
CA GLN A 52 -41.24 -2.17 20.78
C GLN A 52 -40.49 -3.34 21.43
N ILE A 53 -40.07 -4.32 20.63
CA ILE A 53 -39.42 -5.54 21.13
C ILE A 53 -38.04 -5.25 21.72
N VAL A 54 -37.28 -4.32 21.14
CA VAL A 54 -36.01 -3.84 21.72
C VAL A 54 -36.23 -3.21 23.08
N GLY A 55 -37.26 -2.36 23.22
CA GLY A 55 -37.63 -1.79 24.51
C GLY A 55 -37.95 -2.86 25.55
N THR A 56 -38.66 -3.92 25.16
CA THR A 56 -38.95 -5.04 26.07
C THR A 56 -37.69 -5.79 26.47
N ILE A 57 -36.86 -6.21 25.50
CA ILE A 57 -35.68 -7.05 25.75
C ILE A 57 -34.61 -6.31 26.54
N ASN A 58 -34.37 -5.02 26.29
CA ASN A 58 -33.36 -4.26 27.02
C ASN A 58 -33.70 -4.06 28.51
N ASN A 59 -34.97 -4.24 28.88
CA ASN A 59 -35.45 -4.22 30.27
C ASN A 59 -35.51 -5.61 30.91
N MET A 60 -35.16 -6.67 30.18
CA MET A 60 -35.09 -8.04 30.72
C MET A 60 -33.72 -8.30 31.36
N PRO A 61 -33.66 -9.03 32.49
CA PRO A 61 -32.41 -9.55 33.05
C PRO A 61 -31.61 -10.39 32.05
N LEU A 62 -30.28 -10.34 32.12
CA LEU A 62 -29.38 -11.02 31.17
C LEU A 62 -29.56 -12.53 31.11
N ASP A 63 -29.84 -13.16 32.26
CA ASP A 63 -30.15 -14.58 32.39
C ASP A 63 -31.47 -14.93 31.70
N ALA A 64 -32.49 -14.09 31.83
CA ALA A 64 -33.76 -14.25 31.13
C ALA A 64 -33.62 -14.09 29.60
N GLN A 65 -32.83 -13.12 29.15
CA GLN A 65 -32.52 -12.95 27.72
C GLN A 65 -31.80 -14.16 27.15
N SER A 66 -30.82 -14.69 27.89
CA SER A 66 -30.03 -15.84 27.45
C SER A 66 -30.88 -17.11 27.35
N LYS A 67 -31.73 -17.36 28.35
CA LYS A 67 -32.68 -18.48 28.36
C LYS A 67 -33.67 -18.41 27.21
N GLU A 68 -34.24 -17.23 26.96
CA GLU A 68 -35.19 -17.05 25.86
C GLU A 68 -34.53 -17.22 24.48
N LEU A 69 -33.27 -16.79 24.33
CA LEU A 69 -32.52 -17.01 23.10
C LEU A 69 -32.28 -18.50 22.83
N GLU A 70 -32.00 -19.29 23.87
CA GLU A 70 -31.87 -20.75 23.78
C GLU A 70 -33.19 -21.42 23.37
N GLU A 71 -34.31 -21.01 23.97
CA GLU A 71 -35.66 -21.52 23.63
C GLU A 71 -36.03 -21.22 22.16
N LEU A 72 -35.56 -20.11 21.60
CA LEU A 72 -35.73 -19.74 20.19
C LEU A 72 -34.70 -20.41 19.25
N GLY A 73 -34.01 -21.45 19.72
CA GLY A 73 -33.06 -22.26 18.95
C GLY A 73 -31.61 -21.74 18.96
N GLY A 74 -31.28 -20.85 19.90
CA GLY A 74 -29.93 -20.32 20.11
C GLY A 74 -29.41 -19.44 18.98
N TYR A 75 -28.17 -18.97 19.16
CA TYR A 75 -27.39 -18.28 18.14
C TYR A 75 -26.03 -18.93 17.99
N GLN A 76 -25.88 -19.73 16.94
CA GLN A 76 -24.56 -20.04 16.41
C GLN A 76 -24.25 -19.05 15.31
N GLU A 77 -23.28 -18.18 15.56
CA GLU A 77 -22.69 -17.39 14.49
C GLU A 77 -22.05 -18.38 13.51
N LYS A 78 -22.73 -18.67 12.40
CA LYS A 78 -22.02 -19.16 11.22
C LYS A 78 -21.04 -18.06 10.87
N LYS A 79 -19.79 -18.18 11.35
CA LYS A 79 -18.65 -17.48 10.77
C LYS A 79 -18.75 -17.81 9.29
N VAL A 80 -19.22 -16.84 8.50
CA VAL A 80 -18.96 -16.88 7.08
C VAL A 80 -17.44 -16.85 7.03
N GLU A 81 -16.83 -18.00 6.77
CA GLU A 81 -15.42 -18.03 6.43
C GLU A 81 -15.29 -17.08 5.25
N LYS A 82 -14.80 -15.87 5.51
CA LYS A 82 -14.29 -15.03 4.45
C LYS A 82 -13.26 -15.90 3.78
N VAL A 83 -13.51 -16.29 2.53
CA VAL A 83 -12.53 -16.99 1.70
C VAL A 83 -11.24 -16.21 1.84
N LYS A 84 -10.29 -16.77 2.59
CA LYS A 84 -9.02 -16.12 2.88
C LYS A 84 -8.16 -16.33 1.64
N GLY A 85 -7.62 -15.23 1.12
CA GLY A 85 -6.69 -15.26 0.01
C GLY A 85 -7.31 -14.94 -1.34
N LEU A 86 -6.53 -15.19 -2.39
CA LEU A 86 -6.87 -14.86 -3.76
C LEU A 86 -7.95 -15.82 -4.29
N VAL A 87 -8.81 -15.34 -5.18
CA VAL A 87 -9.68 -16.20 -5.98
C VAL A 87 -8.85 -16.97 -7.00
N ASP A 88 -9.31 -18.13 -7.44
CA ASP A 88 -8.64 -18.88 -8.52
C ASP A 88 -8.65 -18.08 -9.84
N LEU A 89 -7.61 -18.29 -10.65
CA LEU A 89 -7.58 -17.79 -12.02
C LEU A 89 -8.62 -18.55 -12.87
N PRO A 90 -9.36 -17.86 -13.74
CA PRO A 90 -10.26 -18.50 -14.69
C PRO A 90 -9.46 -19.21 -15.79
N GLN A 91 -10.00 -20.31 -16.35
CA GLN A 91 -9.48 -20.94 -17.58
C GLN A 91 -7.98 -21.32 -17.53
N VAL A 92 -7.56 -21.94 -16.43
CA VAL A 92 -6.20 -22.50 -16.28
C VAL A 92 -6.13 -23.84 -17.01
N GLU A 93 -5.83 -23.80 -18.30
CA GLU A 93 -5.70 -25.00 -19.15
C GLU A 93 -4.23 -25.30 -19.52
N LYS A 94 -3.35 -24.31 -19.40
CA LYS A 94 -1.91 -24.36 -19.73
C LYS A 94 -1.08 -23.87 -18.54
N ASP A 95 0.25 -24.02 -18.64
CA ASP A 95 1.18 -23.45 -17.66
C ASP A 95 0.96 -21.93 -17.54
N VAL A 96 0.72 -21.47 -16.31
CA VAL A 96 0.40 -20.07 -16.04
C VAL A 96 1.63 -19.19 -16.27
N VAL A 97 1.54 -18.28 -17.24
CA VAL A 97 2.53 -17.21 -17.46
C VAL A 97 1.89 -15.85 -17.18
N LEU A 98 2.55 -15.08 -16.32
CA LEU A 98 2.14 -13.78 -15.81
C LEU A 98 3.24 -12.75 -16.09
N ARG A 99 2.92 -11.45 -16.00
CA ARG A 99 3.92 -10.39 -16.08
C ARG A 99 3.64 -9.20 -15.16
N PHE A 100 4.68 -8.67 -14.56
CA PHE A 100 4.69 -7.33 -13.98
C PHE A 100 5.41 -6.39 -14.93
N ALA A 101 4.68 -5.38 -15.43
CA ALA A 101 5.13 -4.54 -16.53
C ALA A 101 5.16 -3.03 -16.16
N PRO A 102 6.15 -2.56 -15.39
CA PRO A 102 6.28 -1.15 -15.02
C PRO A 102 6.92 -0.33 -16.14
N ASN A 103 6.53 0.95 -16.24
CA ASN A 103 7.29 1.94 -17.00
C ASN A 103 8.47 2.43 -16.13
N PRO A 104 9.67 2.66 -16.69
CA PRO A 104 10.82 3.15 -15.93
C PRO A 104 10.78 4.67 -15.74
N SER A 105 9.68 5.23 -15.23
CA SER A 105 9.55 6.68 -14.99
C SER A 105 10.06 7.15 -13.63
N GLY A 106 10.51 6.21 -12.81
CA GLY A 106 11.00 6.38 -11.45
C GLY A 106 10.93 5.05 -10.69
N PRO A 107 11.09 5.05 -9.36
CA PRO A 107 10.99 3.84 -8.54
C PRO A 107 9.54 3.36 -8.44
N LEU A 108 9.35 2.18 -7.86
CA LEU A 108 8.02 1.66 -7.56
C LEU A 108 7.39 2.42 -6.40
N HIS A 109 6.06 2.36 -6.34
CA HIS A 109 5.25 2.93 -5.26
C HIS A 109 4.19 1.92 -4.83
N ILE A 110 3.44 2.20 -3.76
CA ILE A 110 2.46 1.25 -3.19
C ILE A 110 1.44 0.73 -4.22
N GLY A 111 1.05 1.54 -5.22
CA GLY A 111 0.19 1.10 -6.31
C GLY A 111 0.81 -0.01 -7.17
N HIS A 112 2.12 0.07 -7.43
CA HIS A 112 2.88 -0.96 -8.13
C HIS A 112 3.02 -2.23 -7.28
N ALA A 113 3.15 -2.10 -5.96
CA ALA A 113 3.21 -3.25 -5.05
C ALA A 113 2.01 -4.17 -5.23
N ARG A 114 0.81 -3.62 -5.46
CA ARG A 114 -0.39 -4.44 -5.73
C ARG A 114 -0.21 -5.32 -6.96
N ALA A 115 0.22 -4.75 -8.08
CA ALA A 115 0.42 -5.51 -9.31
C ALA A 115 1.53 -6.56 -9.13
N ALA A 116 2.67 -6.16 -8.57
CA ALA A 116 3.83 -7.03 -8.40
C ALA A 116 3.55 -8.20 -7.44
N VAL A 117 2.97 -7.92 -6.27
CA VAL A 117 2.63 -8.95 -5.27
C VAL A 117 1.56 -9.89 -5.82
N LEU A 118 0.48 -9.39 -6.42
CA LEU A 118 -0.58 -10.26 -6.92
C LEU A 118 -0.06 -11.20 -8.01
N ASN A 119 0.69 -10.69 -8.99
CA ASN A 119 1.28 -11.55 -10.03
C ASN A 119 2.25 -12.59 -9.43
N GLN A 120 3.06 -12.21 -8.44
CA GLN A 120 3.97 -13.15 -7.76
C GLN A 120 3.22 -14.24 -6.97
N GLU A 121 2.14 -13.89 -6.29
CA GLU A 121 1.41 -14.86 -5.48
C GLU A 121 0.57 -15.80 -6.36
N TYR A 122 0.08 -15.34 -7.51
CA TYR A 122 -0.50 -16.23 -8.53
C TYR A 122 0.56 -17.14 -9.17
N ARG A 123 1.74 -16.61 -9.49
CA ARG A 123 2.88 -17.42 -9.96
C ARG A 123 3.18 -18.55 -8.97
N LYS A 124 3.28 -18.26 -7.67
CA LYS A 124 3.51 -19.27 -6.63
C LYS A 124 2.36 -20.28 -6.52
N ARG A 125 1.12 -19.81 -6.54
CA ARG A 125 -0.07 -20.67 -6.39
C ARG A 125 -0.17 -21.72 -7.50
N TYR A 126 0.16 -21.35 -8.73
CA TYR A 126 0.03 -22.21 -9.91
C TYR A 126 1.35 -22.82 -10.39
N GLY A 127 2.46 -22.61 -9.67
CA GLY A 127 3.79 -23.06 -10.10
C GLY A 127 4.21 -22.46 -11.46
N GLY A 128 3.70 -21.28 -11.79
CA GLY A 128 3.85 -20.65 -13.09
C GLY A 128 5.11 -19.79 -13.24
N LYS A 129 5.17 -19.03 -14.34
CA LYS A 129 6.23 -18.09 -14.68
C LYS A 129 5.79 -16.64 -14.46
N LEU A 130 6.68 -15.80 -13.93
CA LEU A 130 6.49 -14.35 -13.85
C LEU A 130 7.59 -13.63 -14.62
N ILE A 131 7.20 -12.78 -15.55
CA ILE A 131 8.09 -11.95 -16.35
C ILE A 131 8.12 -10.53 -15.77
N LEU A 132 9.31 -9.98 -15.55
CA LEU A 132 9.50 -8.55 -15.34
C LEU A 132 9.74 -7.89 -16.70
N ARG A 133 8.80 -7.08 -17.17
CA ARG A 133 8.93 -6.38 -18.45
C ARG A 133 8.98 -4.87 -18.24
N VAL A 134 10.15 -4.25 -18.46
CA VAL A 134 10.27 -2.79 -18.38
C VAL A 134 9.73 -2.19 -19.67
N GLU A 135 8.66 -1.40 -19.56
CA GLU A 135 7.94 -0.79 -20.67
C GLU A 135 8.48 0.63 -20.95
N ASP A 136 9.57 0.72 -21.70
CA ASP A 136 10.35 1.95 -21.93
C ASP A 136 10.16 2.56 -23.33
N THR A 137 9.06 2.26 -24.03
CA THR A 137 8.85 2.73 -25.41
C THR A 137 8.46 4.21 -25.55
N ASP A 138 8.40 4.96 -24.45
CA ASP A 138 8.23 6.43 -24.47
C ASP A 138 9.52 7.10 -24.01
N PRO A 139 10.41 7.53 -24.94
CA PRO A 139 11.74 8.04 -24.59
C PRO A 139 11.70 9.27 -23.67
N ARG A 140 10.62 10.06 -23.69
CA ARG A 140 10.44 11.26 -22.86
C ARG A 140 10.17 10.95 -21.39
N ARG A 141 9.75 9.72 -21.08
CA ARG A 141 9.28 9.33 -19.75
C ARG A 141 10.23 8.37 -19.05
N VAL A 142 11.39 8.09 -19.63
CA VAL A 142 12.39 7.19 -19.07
C VAL A 142 13.28 7.95 -18.09
N ASP A 143 13.33 7.46 -16.86
CA ASP A 143 14.34 7.76 -15.87
C ASP A 143 15.41 6.65 -15.91
N PRO A 144 16.66 6.93 -16.31
CA PRO A 144 17.71 5.93 -16.37
C PRO A 144 17.97 5.22 -15.03
N SER A 145 17.75 5.90 -13.90
CA SER A 145 17.92 5.29 -12.59
C SER A 145 16.87 4.21 -12.30
N ALA A 146 15.70 4.27 -12.94
CA ALA A 146 14.61 3.32 -12.72
C ALA A 146 14.94 1.89 -13.18
N TYR A 147 15.86 1.71 -14.13
CA TYR A 147 16.31 0.36 -14.53
C TYR A 147 17.00 -0.40 -13.39
N GLN A 148 17.63 0.33 -12.47
CA GLN A 148 18.20 -0.24 -11.25
C GLN A 148 17.17 -0.22 -10.11
N MET A 149 16.44 0.88 -9.94
CA MET A 149 15.55 1.02 -8.79
C MET A 149 14.39 0.03 -8.78
N ILE A 150 13.81 -0.31 -9.95
CA ILE A 150 12.66 -1.22 -10.04
C ILE A 150 13.03 -2.63 -9.54
N PRO A 151 14.10 -3.29 -10.03
CA PRO A 151 14.56 -4.57 -9.48
C PRO A 151 14.86 -4.54 -7.98
N GLU A 152 15.49 -3.47 -7.48
CA GLU A 152 15.79 -3.30 -6.05
C GLU A 152 14.52 -3.23 -5.20
N ASP A 153 13.52 -2.46 -5.64
CA ASP A 153 12.24 -2.32 -4.96
C ASP A 153 11.46 -3.65 -4.96
N LEU A 154 11.51 -4.41 -6.06
CA LEU A 154 10.92 -5.75 -6.15
C LEU A 154 11.62 -6.74 -5.22
N ALA A 155 12.95 -6.72 -5.19
CA ALA A 155 13.76 -7.56 -4.30
C ALA A 155 13.44 -7.28 -2.83
N TRP A 156 13.33 -5.99 -2.46
CA TRP A 156 12.91 -5.58 -1.11
C TRP A 156 11.52 -6.12 -0.75
N MET A 157 10.56 -6.08 -1.69
CA MET A 157 9.22 -6.67 -1.50
C MET A 157 9.21 -8.21 -1.49
N GLY A 158 10.34 -8.88 -1.77
CA GLY A 158 10.41 -10.34 -1.91
C GLY A 158 9.73 -10.88 -3.18
N VAL A 159 9.54 -10.03 -4.19
CA VAL A 159 9.02 -10.42 -5.51
C VAL A 159 10.18 -10.98 -6.33
N LYS A 160 10.02 -12.20 -6.83
CA LYS A 160 10.97 -12.88 -7.70
C LYS A 160 10.32 -13.09 -9.06
N TRP A 161 11.08 -12.91 -10.13
CA TRP A 161 10.66 -13.15 -11.51
C TRP A 161 11.61 -14.15 -12.17
N ASP A 162 11.14 -14.80 -13.22
CA ASP A 162 11.85 -15.86 -13.94
C ASP A 162 12.58 -15.33 -15.18
N GLU A 163 12.10 -14.22 -15.73
CA GLU A 163 12.69 -13.59 -16.91
C GLU A 163 12.56 -12.07 -16.81
N GLN A 164 13.58 -11.36 -17.29
CA GLN A 164 13.58 -9.91 -17.38
C GLN A 164 13.73 -9.48 -18.83
N ILE A 165 12.85 -8.58 -19.26
CA ILE A 165 12.78 -8.08 -20.63
C ILE A 165 12.67 -6.55 -20.59
N ILE A 166 13.35 -5.88 -21.52
CA ILE A 166 13.23 -4.44 -21.71
C ILE A 166 12.72 -4.18 -23.12
N GLN A 167 11.68 -3.36 -23.26
CA GLN A 167 10.99 -3.20 -24.54
C GLN A 167 11.84 -2.52 -25.61
N SER A 168 12.73 -1.59 -25.26
CA SER A 168 13.61 -0.91 -26.22
C SER A 168 14.64 -1.83 -26.89
N ASP A 169 14.90 -3.02 -26.33
CA ASP A 169 15.72 -4.05 -26.97
C ASP A 169 14.96 -4.80 -28.08
N ARG A 170 13.64 -4.57 -28.19
CA ARG A 170 12.71 -5.33 -29.05
C ARG A 170 12.11 -4.49 -30.18
N MET A 171 12.69 -3.32 -30.46
CA MET A 171 12.17 -2.38 -31.46
C MET A 171 11.97 -3.01 -32.85
N GLU A 172 12.94 -3.81 -33.31
CA GLU A 172 12.85 -4.53 -34.60
C GLU A 172 11.69 -5.52 -34.64
N ILE A 173 11.38 -6.19 -33.51
CA ILE A 173 10.24 -7.10 -33.40
C ILE A 173 8.94 -6.31 -33.60
N TYR A 174 8.83 -5.11 -33.02
CA TYR A 174 7.62 -4.29 -33.22
C TYR A 174 7.47 -3.82 -34.66
N TYR A 175 8.56 -3.47 -35.35
CA TYR A 175 8.53 -3.11 -36.76
C TYR A 175 8.10 -4.28 -37.65
N GLU A 176 8.65 -5.47 -37.41
CA GLU A 176 8.26 -6.70 -38.12
C GLU A 176 6.76 -6.99 -37.95
N HIS A 177 6.22 -6.85 -36.74
CA HIS A 177 4.81 -7.08 -36.47
C HIS A 177 3.91 -5.98 -37.03
N ALA A 178 4.40 -4.75 -37.12
CA ALA A 178 3.69 -3.64 -37.75
C ALA A 178 3.53 -3.90 -39.26
N LEU A 179 4.60 -4.36 -39.92
CA LEU A 179 4.58 -4.78 -41.33
C LEU A 179 3.58 -5.92 -41.56
N LYS A 180 3.67 -7.01 -40.78
CA LYS A 180 2.73 -8.15 -40.87
C LYS A 180 1.27 -7.71 -40.69
N LEU A 181 1.02 -6.76 -39.78
CA LEU A 181 -0.33 -6.24 -39.56
C LEU A 181 -0.85 -5.42 -40.76
N ILE A 182 0.01 -4.65 -41.42
CA ILE A 182 -0.31 -3.94 -42.67
C ILE A 182 -0.62 -4.95 -43.78
N GLU A 183 0.25 -5.96 -43.97
CA GLU A 183 0.09 -7.02 -44.99
C GLU A 183 -1.21 -7.81 -44.82
N ARG A 184 -1.63 -8.05 -43.56
CA ARG A 184 -2.90 -8.69 -43.22
C ARG A 184 -4.12 -7.77 -43.36
N GLY A 185 -3.91 -6.51 -43.74
CA GLY A 185 -4.97 -5.51 -43.86
C GLY A 185 -5.54 -5.04 -42.52
N GLY A 186 -4.94 -5.42 -41.39
CA GLY A 186 -5.37 -5.08 -40.03
C GLY A 186 -4.93 -3.68 -39.56
N ALA A 187 -4.08 -3.00 -40.33
CA ALA A 187 -3.66 -1.63 -40.07
C ALA A 187 -3.52 -0.80 -41.36
N TYR A 188 -3.38 0.51 -41.21
CA TYR A 188 -3.14 1.44 -42.30
C TYR A 188 -2.39 2.69 -41.82
N MET A 189 -1.65 3.32 -42.74
CA MET A 189 -0.93 4.56 -42.54
C MET A 189 -1.89 5.75 -42.66
N CYS A 190 -1.83 6.67 -41.71
CA CYS A 190 -2.68 7.85 -41.66
C CYS A 190 -1.84 9.12 -41.58
N THR A 191 -2.05 10.01 -42.55
CA THR A 191 -1.42 11.34 -42.63
C THR A 191 -2.41 12.48 -42.36
N CYS A 192 -3.64 12.16 -41.92
CA CYS A 192 -4.58 13.19 -41.50
C CYS A 192 -4.02 13.96 -40.29
N PRO A 193 -4.17 15.29 -40.25
CA PRO A 193 -3.97 16.06 -39.03
C PRO A 193 -4.77 15.47 -37.86
N GLY A 194 -4.21 15.53 -36.66
CA GLY A 194 -4.76 14.83 -35.49
C GLY A 194 -6.17 15.29 -35.09
N ASP A 195 -6.45 16.58 -35.22
CA ASP A 195 -7.75 17.22 -35.02
C ASP A 195 -8.78 16.79 -36.08
N VAL A 196 -8.39 16.78 -37.37
CA VAL A 196 -9.23 16.30 -38.47
C VAL A 196 -9.59 14.83 -38.30
N PHE A 197 -8.60 13.98 -37.96
CA PHE A 197 -8.88 12.58 -37.68
C PHE A 197 -9.83 12.42 -36.49
N LYS A 198 -9.63 13.22 -35.42
CA LYS A 198 -10.48 13.18 -34.25
C LYS A 198 -11.94 13.52 -34.60
N GLU A 199 -12.18 14.54 -35.43
CA GLU A 199 -13.53 14.91 -35.87
C GLU A 199 -14.22 13.76 -36.64
N LEU A 200 -13.51 13.17 -37.61
CA LEU A 200 -14.00 12.03 -38.39
C LEU A 200 -14.32 10.84 -37.47
N LYS A 201 -13.37 10.49 -36.61
CA LYS A 201 -13.48 9.39 -35.65
C LYS A 201 -14.64 9.61 -34.69
N ASP A 202 -14.81 10.80 -34.13
CA ASP A 202 -15.88 11.11 -33.18
C ASP A 202 -17.26 11.06 -33.88
N SER A 203 -17.29 11.42 -35.17
CA SER A 203 -18.44 11.28 -36.07
C SER A 203 -18.66 9.86 -36.63
N SER A 204 -17.89 8.87 -36.19
CA SER A 204 -17.95 7.47 -36.67
C SER A 204 -17.71 7.32 -38.18
N LYS A 205 -16.89 8.19 -38.76
CA LYS A 205 -16.49 8.17 -40.17
C LYS A 205 -15.04 7.74 -40.32
N SER A 206 -14.78 6.87 -41.27
CA SER A 206 -13.43 6.46 -41.66
C SER A 206 -12.69 7.64 -42.27
N CYS A 207 -11.37 7.73 -42.04
CA CYS A 207 -10.56 8.68 -42.79
C CYS A 207 -10.27 8.15 -44.21
N PRO A 208 -9.93 9.03 -45.18
CA PRO A 208 -9.72 8.62 -46.58
C PRO A 208 -8.63 7.56 -46.78
N HIS A 209 -7.66 7.47 -45.86
CA HIS A 209 -6.55 6.53 -45.93
C HIS A 209 -6.90 5.10 -45.46
N ARG A 210 -8.05 4.91 -44.80
CA ARG A 210 -8.38 3.64 -44.12
C ARG A 210 -8.42 2.43 -45.05
N ASP A 211 -8.86 2.65 -46.28
CA ASP A 211 -9.05 1.61 -47.29
C ASP A 211 -7.96 1.66 -48.38
N ALA A 212 -6.84 2.35 -48.11
CA ALA A 212 -5.69 2.37 -49.01
C ALA A 212 -5.13 0.95 -49.24
N PRO A 213 -4.65 0.62 -50.45
CA PRO A 213 -3.97 -0.63 -50.76
C PRO A 213 -2.79 -0.95 -49.84
N VAL A 214 -2.45 -2.22 -49.69
CA VAL A 214 -1.34 -2.67 -48.83
C VAL A 214 -0.02 -2.05 -49.29
N GLU A 215 0.20 -2.01 -50.60
CA GLU A 215 1.41 -1.49 -51.24
C GLU A 215 1.64 -0.01 -50.92
N ASP A 216 0.57 0.80 -50.95
CA ASP A 216 0.62 2.22 -50.61
C ASP A 216 0.95 2.41 -49.12
N ASN A 217 0.38 1.57 -48.25
CA ASN A 217 0.68 1.60 -46.82
C ASN A 217 2.14 1.22 -46.52
N LEU A 218 2.67 0.20 -47.20
CA LEU A 218 4.08 -0.22 -47.06
C LEU A 218 5.02 0.89 -47.54
N ALA A 219 4.73 1.54 -48.67
CA ALA A 219 5.52 2.67 -49.17
C ALA A 219 5.50 3.89 -48.22
N LEU A 220 4.38 4.13 -47.52
CA LEU A 220 4.31 5.17 -46.49
C LEU A 220 5.03 4.77 -45.20
N TRP A 221 4.95 3.50 -44.81
CA TRP A 221 5.67 2.98 -43.65
C TRP A 221 7.18 3.18 -43.76
N GLU A 222 7.76 2.90 -44.93
CA GLU A 222 9.20 3.12 -45.20
C GLU A 222 9.63 4.58 -45.03
N LYS A 223 8.73 5.53 -45.34
CA LYS A 223 8.98 6.98 -45.23
C LYS A 223 8.72 7.55 -43.84
N MET A 224 8.00 6.82 -42.98
CA MET A 224 7.60 7.29 -41.66
C MET A 224 8.77 7.81 -40.78
N PRO A 225 9.98 7.20 -40.78
CA PRO A 225 11.11 7.72 -40.00
C PRO A 225 11.63 9.10 -40.46
N GLU A 226 11.28 9.53 -41.67
CA GLU A 226 11.69 10.81 -42.25
C GLU A 226 10.73 11.96 -41.89
N THR A 227 9.55 11.65 -41.32
CA THR A 227 8.52 12.64 -41.01
C THR A 227 8.67 13.26 -39.61
N GLY A 228 7.95 14.35 -39.37
CA GLY A 228 7.80 14.98 -38.05
C GLY A 228 6.82 14.25 -37.12
N GLU A 229 6.78 14.68 -35.85
CA GLU A 229 5.80 14.16 -34.89
C GLU A 229 4.38 14.50 -35.29
N GLY A 230 3.51 13.49 -35.29
CA GLY A 230 2.09 13.66 -35.59
C GLY A 230 1.76 13.83 -37.09
N GLU A 231 2.76 13.92 -37.97
CA GLU A 231 2.55 14.00 -39.43
C GLU A 231 2.08 12.67 -40.01
N MET A 232 2.56 11.56 -39.46
CA MET A 232 2.21 10.21 -39.90
C MET A 232 2.13 9.26 -38.71
N VAL A 233 1.11 8.39 -38.72
CA VAL A 233 0.91 7.35 -37.71
C VAL A 233 0.39 6.06 -38.34
N LEU A 234 0.76 4.91 -37.76
CA LEU A 234 0.11 3.63 -38.08
C LEU A 234 -1.12 3.46 -37.19
N ARG A 235 -2.28 3.14 -37.77
CA ARG A 235 -3.53 2.88 -37.04
C ARG A 235 -3.97 1.44 -37.22
N VAL A 236 -4.40 0.79 -36.14
CA VAL A 236 -5.04 -0.52 -36.21
C VAL A 236 -6.48 -0.34 -36.65
N LYS A 237 -6.93 -1.05 -37.68
CA LYS A 237 -8.33 -1.02 -38.12
C LYS A 237 -9.20 -1.69 -37.07
N THR A 238 -10.14 -0.96 -36.49
CA THR A 238 -11.15 -1.50 -35.57
C THR A 238 -12.54 -1.19 -36.11
N ASP A 239 -13.57 -1.34 -35.28
CA ASP A 239 -14.88 -0.80 -35.61
C ASP A 239 -14.89 0.73 -35.50
N ILE A 240 -14.95 1.42 -36.64
CA ILE A 240 -15.04 2.89 -36.68
C ILE A 240 -16.34 3.41 -36.05
N LYS A 241 -17.36 2.55 -35.90
CA LYS A 241 -18.64 2.86 -35.22
C LYS A 241 -18.66 2.42 -33.77
N HIS A 242 -17.53 1.96 -33.22
CA HIS A 242 -17.46 1.45 -31.85
C HIS A 242 -18.02 2.45 -30.84
N LYS A 243 -18.78 2.00 -29.83
CA LYS A 243 -19.42 2.90 -28.85
C LYS A 243 -18.42 3.74 -28.07
N ASN A 244 -17.26 3.18 -27.77
CA ASN A 244 -16.15 3.88 -27.14
C ASN A 244 -15.22 4.52 -28.20
N PRO A 245 -15.18 5.87 -28.32
CA PRO A 245 -14.37 6.54 -29.33
C PRO A 245 -12.86 6.36 -29.16
N ALA A 246 -12.40 5.90 -27.99
CA ALA A 246 -10.99 5.62 -27.77
C ALA A 246 -10.51 4.38 -28.52
N ILE A 247 -11.41 3.45 -28.86
CA ILE A 247 -11.11 2.16 -29.53
C ILE A 247 -11.14 2.29 -31.05
N ARG A 248 -11.87 3.26 -31.59
CA ARG A 248 -11.95 3.54 -33.02
C ARG A 248 -10.57 3.86 -33.60
N ASP A 249 -10.11 3.02 -34.50
CA ASP A 249 -8.86 3.13 -35.28
C ASP A 249 -7.69 3.75 -34.49
N TRP A 250 -7.32 3.07 -33.40
CA TRP A 250 -6.31 3.54 -32.45
C TRP A 250 -4.89 3.47 -33.03
N VAL A 251 -4.00 4.35 -32.55
CA VAL A 251 -2.61 4.47 -33.05
C VAL A 251 -1.73 3.35 -32.51
N ALA A 252 -1.10 2.58 -33.40
CA ALA A 252 -0.12 1.54 -33.08
C ALA A 252 1.31 2.07 -33.02
N MET A 253 1.71 2.93 -33.97
CA MET A 253 3.08 3.46 -34.06
C MET A 253 3.03 4.98 -34.27
N ARG A 254 3.98 5.70 -33.68
CA ARG A 254 4.14 7.16 -33.79
C ARG A 254 5.60 7.56 -33.98
N VAL A 255 5.84 8.74 -34.54
CA VAL A 255 7.16 9.38 -34.52
C VAL A 255 7.35 10.11 -33.18
N VAL A 256 8.56 10.01 -32.61
CA VAL A 256 9.04 10.79 -31.46
C VAL A 256 10.47 11.24 -31.73
N ASN A 257 10.72 12.54 -31.66
CA ASN A 257 11.99 13.20 -31.97
C ASN A 257 12.87 13.42 -30.72
N ASP A 258 12.81 12.51 -29.76
CA ASP A 258 13.61 12.52 -28.54
C ASP A 258 14.55 11.31 -28.52
N ALA A 259 15.78 11.53 -28.06
CA ALA A 259 16.73 10.44 -27.86
C ALA A 259 16.28 9.54 -26.70
N HIS A 260 16.25 8.23 -26.92
CA HIS A 260 15.97 7.27 -25.85
C HIS A 260 17.18 7.13 -24.93
N PRO A 261 17.05 7.17 -23.60
CA PRO A 261 18.21 7.14 -22.72
C PRO A 261 19.11 5.89 -22.84
N ARG A 262 18.58 4.75 -23.30
CA ARG A 262 19.37 3.54 -23.61
C ARG A 262 19.84 3.45 -25.07
N MET A 263 19.05 3.96 -26.01
CA MET A 263 19.24 3.68 -27.45
C MET A 263 19.71 4.90 -28.25
N GLY A 264 19.86 6.06 -27.59
CA GLY A 264 20.14 7.33 -28.24
C GLY A 264 19.10 7.64 -29.31
N SER A 265 19.56 8.16 -30.44
CA SER A 265 18.71 8.51 -31.59
C SER A 265 18.57 7.37 -32.61
N LYS A 266 18.85 6.12 -32.23
CA LYS A 266 18.77 4.96 -33.15
C LYS A 266 17.38 4.80 -33.75
N TYR A 267 16.34 5.09 -32.98
CA TYR A 267 14.94 4.95 -33.40
C TYR A 267 14.19 6.27 -33.27
N LYS A 268 13.36 6.56 -34.28
CA LYS A 268 12.40 7.68 -34.28
C LYS A 268 10.95 7.21 -34.23
N VAL A 269 10.66 5.99 -34.71
CA VAL A 269 9.31 5.43 -34.72
C VAL A 269 9.15 4.54 -33.49
N TYR A 270 8.20 4.86 -32.63
CA TYR A 270 7.96 4.13 -31.38
C TYR A 270 6.56 3.49 -31.36
N PRO A 271 6.44 2.25 -30.84
CA PRO A 271 5.15 1.64 -30.62
C PRO A 271 4.42 2.31 -29.46
N MET A 272 3.11 2.43 -29.61
CA MET A 272 2.19 2.77 -28.54
C MET A 272 1.98 1.54 -27.64
N MET A 273 1.75 1.79 -26.35
CA MET A 273 1.60 0.75 -25.31
C MET A 273 0.67 -0.40 -25.74
N ASN A 274 -0.50 -0.12 -26.32
CA ASN A 274 -1.42 -1.20 -26.69
C ASN A 274 -0.82 -2.17 -27.74
N PHE A 275 -0.03 -1.64 -28.69
CA PHE A 275 0.62 -2.43 -29.71
C PHE A 275 1.77 -3.25 -29.12
N SER A 276 2.74 -2.59 -28.46
CA SER A 276 3.90 -3.29 -27.89
C SER A 276 3.51 -4.33 -26.84
N VAL A 277 2.55 -4.01 -25.96
CA VAL A 277 2.07 -4.94 -24.92
C VAL A 277 1.42 -6.18 -25.50
N ALA A 278 0.59 -6.06 -26.54
CA ALA A 278 -0.07 -7.23 -27.14
C ALA A 278 0.92 -8.12 -27.89
N VAL A 279 1.84 -7.52 -28.67
CA VAL A 279 2.93 -8.25 -29.33
C VAL A 279 3.78 -8.99 -28.29
N ASP A 280 4.16 -8.31 -27.21
CA ASP A 280 4.97 -8.90 -26.16
C ASP A 280 4.25 -9.98 -25.37
N ASP A 281 3.02 -9.73 -24.93
CA ASP A 281 2.22 -10.71 -24.18
C ASP A 281 2.04 -12.00 -25.02
N HIS A 282 1.77 -11.89 -26.33
CA HIS A 282 1.71 -13.04 -27.24
C HIS A 282 3.05 -13.79 -27.35
N LEU A 283 4.13 -13.09 -27.72
CA LEU A 283 5.44 -13.72 -27.95
C LEU A 283 6.06 -14.31 -26.67
N MET A 284 5.70 -13.76 -25.51
CA MET A 284 6.13 -14.26 -24.20
C MET A 284 5.24 -15.38 -23.66
N GLY A 285 4.16 -15.74 -24.37
CA GLY A 285 3.20 -16.75 -23.95
C GLY A 285 2.43 -16.37 -22.69
N VAL A 286 2.24 -15.07 -22.43
CA VAL A 286 1.45 -14.59 -21.28
C VAL A 286 0.03 -15.13 -21.39
N THR A 287 -0.40 -15.85 -20.37
CA THR A 287 -1.73 -16.49 -20.32
C THR A 287 -2.76 -15.64 -19.60
N HIS A 288 -2.33 -14.88 -18.59
CA HIS A 288 -3.18 -14.09 -17.70
C HIS A 288 -2.59 -12.71 -17.49
N VAL A 289 -3.38 -11.68 -17.77
CA VAL A 289 -2.99 -10.27 -17.64
C VAL A 289 -3.72 -9.64 -16.48
N LEU A 290 -3.03 -9.47 -15.35
CA LEU A 290 -3.56 -8.83 -14.14
C LEU A 290 -3.16 -7.36 -14.09
N ARG A 291 -4.14 -6.45 -14.12
CA ARG A 291 -3.90 -5.00 -14.07
C ARG A 291 -5.10 -4.20 -13.55
N GLY A 292 -4.91 -2.89 -13.36
CA GLY A 292 -5.98 -1.99 -12.92
C GLY A 292 -7.10 -1.84 -13.95
N LYS A 293 -8.35 -1.62 -13.48
CA LYS A 293 -9.55 -1.45 -14.31
C LYS A 293 -9.52 -0.25 -15.26
N ASP A 294 -8.59 0.67 -15.06
CA ASP A 294 -8.29 1.73 -16.02
C ASP A 294 -7.78 1.21 -17.37
N HIS A 295 -7.35 -0.05 -17.44
CA HIS A 295 -6.98 -0.72 -18.67
C HIS A 295 -8.08 -1.58 -19.29
N LEU A 296 -9.35 -1.43 -18.88
CA LEU A 296 -10.47 -2.13 -19.53
C LEU A 296 -10.51 -1.84 -21.04
N ALA A 297 -10.58 -0.55 -21.40
CA ALA A 297 -10.58 -0.12 -22.81
C ALA A 297 -9.29 -0.50 -23.56
N ASN A 298 -8.17 -0.70 -22.85
CA ASN A 298 -6.93 -1.17 -23.47
C ASN A 298 -7.00 -2.65 -23.83
N SER A 299 -7.72 -3.46 -23.07
CA SER A 299 -7.91 -4.90 -23.37
C SER A 299 -8.74 -5.06 -24.63
N GLU A 300 -9.85 -4.31 -24.74
CA GLU A 300 -10.68 -4.25 -25.95
C GLU A 300 -9.88 -3.78 -27.18
N LYS A 301 -8.96 -2.81 -27.04
CA LYS A 301 -8.06 -2.40 -28.14
C LYS A 301 -7.13 -3.53 -28.58
N GLN A 302 -6.54 -4.20 -27.60
CA GLN A 302 -5.58 -5.26 -27.83
C GLN A 302 -6.23 -6.46 -28.50
N GLU A 303 -7.47 -6.82 -28.14
CA GLU A 303 -8.23 -7.90 -28.79
C GLU A 303 -8.30 -7.77 -30.32
N TYR A 304 -8.51 -6.56 -30.86
CA TYR A 304 -8.45 -6.35 -32.33
C TYR A 304 -7.10 -6.77 -32.92
N LEU A 305 -5.99 -6.47 -32.24
CA LEU A 305 -4.67 -6.85 -32.70
C LEU A 305 -4.47 -8.37 -32.64
N TYR A 306 -4.90 -9.02 -31.55
CA TYR A 306 -4.89 -10.49 -31.45
C TYR A 306 -5.70 -11.13 -32.59
N HIS A 307 -6.90 -10.62 -32.88
CA HIS A 307 -7.74 -11.17 -33.95
C HIS A 307 -7.16 -10.95 -35.34
N HIS A 308 -6.62 -9.76 -35.65
CA HIS A 308 -5.97 -9.52 -36.95
C HIS A 308 -4.75 -10.40 -37.19
N MET A 309 -4.05 -10.74 -36.11
CA MET A 309 -2.84 -11.57 -36.17
C MET A 309 -3.13 -13.07 -36.02
N ASP A 310 -4.39 -13.46 -35.83
CA ASP A 310 -4.81 -14.84 -35.55
C ASP A 310 -4.12 -15.44 -34.33
N TRP A 311 -4.09 -14.67 -33.24
CA TRP A 311 -3.49 -15.03 -31.97
C TRP A 311 -4.55 -15.35 -30.91
N GLU A 312 -4.21 -16.26 -30.00
CA GLU A 312 -5.02 -16.55 -28.82
C GLU A 312 -4.98 -15.38 -27.83
N VAL A 313 -6.16 -14.91 -27.41
CA VAL A 313 -6.30 -13.78 -26.49
C VAL A 313 -6.04 -14.26 -25.05
N PRO A 314 -5.14 -13.61 -24.29
CA PRO A 314 -4.92 -13.97 -22.89
C PRO A 314 -6.12 -13.60 -22.02
N GLN A 315 -6.25 -14.25 -20.87
CA GLN A 315 -7.29 -13.91 -19.89
C GLN A 315 -6.98 -12.56 -19.24
N PHE A 316 -7.82 -11.56 -19.48
CA PHE A 316 -7.70 -10.26 -18.83
C PHE A 316 -8.44 -10.23 -17.49
N ILE A 317 -7.72 -9.89 -16.42
CA ILE A 317 -8.28 -9.77 -15.07
C ILE A 317 -8.02 -8.36 -14.56
N HIS A 318 -9.10 -7.59 -14.41
CA HIS A 318 -9.04 -6.21 -13.95
C HIS A 318 -9.46 -6.07 -12.50
N TYR A 319 -8.64 -5.37 -11.73
CA TYR A 319 -8.93 -5.00 -10.34
C TYR A 319 -9.10 -3.49 -10.18
N GLY A 320 -9.84 -3.06 -9.16
CA GLY A 320 -10.09 -1.65 -8.89
C GLY A 320 -8.81 -0.88 -8.63
N ARG A 321 -8.83 0.43 -8.82
CA ARG A 321 -7.67 1.29 -8.54
C ARG A 321 -7.35 1.28 -7.05
N LEU A 322 -6.07 1.37 -6.73
CA LEU A 322 -5.59 1.64 -5.38
C LEU A 322 -5.33 3.14 -5.23
N LYS A 323 -5.89 3.76 -4.21
CA LYS A 323 -5.60 5.16 -3.85
C LYS A 323 -5.10 5.24 -2.42
N MET A 324 -4.33 6.29 -2.12
CA MET A 324 -4.04 6.72 -0.76
C MET A 324 -4.68 8.08 -0.53
N ASP A 325 -5.20 8.32 0.68
CA ASP A 325 -5.93 9.55 1.00
C ASP A 325 -5.01 10.79 0.98
N ASP A 326 -3.80 10.66 1.55
CA ASP A 326 -2.92 11.81 1.80
C ASP A 326 -1.66 11.83 0.92
N VAL A 327 -1.55 10.92 -0.06
CA VAL A 327 -0.34 10.75 -0.88
C VAL A 327 -0.69 10.56 -2.35
N SER A 328 -0.14 11.43 -3.21
CA SER A 328 -0.22 11.21 -4.66
C SER A 328 0.68 10.06 -5.09
N LEU A 329 0.11 9.11 -5.84
CA LEU A 329 0.85 7.98 -6.42
C LEU A 329 1.31 8.27 -7.85
N SER A 330 1.45 9.54 -8.24
CA SER A 330 1.95 9.93 -9.56
C SER A 330 3.47 10.09 -9.54
N THR A 331 4.19 9.19 -10.20
CA THR A 331 5.66 9.25 -10.32
C THR A 331 6.13 10.57 -10.94
N SER A 332 5.44 11.08 -11.95
CA SER A 332 5.81 12.36 -12.59
C SER A 332 5.62 13.57 -11.66
N GLN A 333 4.58 13.56 -10.82
CA GLN A 333 4.39 14.63 -9.82
C GLN A 333 5.44 14.56 -8.71
N ALA A 334 5.76 13.35 -8.25
CA ALA A 334 6.83 13.14 -7.26
C ALA A 334 8.20 13.58 -7.80
N LYS A 335 8.53 13.19 -9.05
CA LYS A 335 9.76 13.62 -9.73
C LYS A 335 9.85 15.16 -9.80
N LYS A 336 8.78 15.80 -10.25
CA LYS A 336 8.72 17.26 -10.29
C LYS A 336 8.91 17.88 -8.89
N GLY A 337 8.28 17.31 -7.86
CA GLY A 337 8.46 17.78 -6.48
C GLY A 337 9.90 17.61 -5.96
N ILE A 338 10.63 16.60 -6.43
CA ILE A 338 12.06 16.43 -6.12
C ILE A 338 12.89 17.49 -6.85
N GLU A 339 12.63 17.70 -8.15
CA GLU A 339 13.31 18.72 -8.96
C GLU A 339 13.06 20.15 -8.44
N ASP A 340 11.84 20.42 -7.96
CA ASP A 340 11.44 21.70 -7.35
C ASP A 340 11.94 21.84 -5.88
N GLY A 341 12.64 20.85 -5.33
CA GLY A 341 13.17 20.86 -3.96
C GLY A 341 12.13 20.70 -2.85
N VAL A 342 10.88 20.38 -3.19
CA VAL A 342 9.81 20.08 -2.23
C VAL A 342 10.11 18.79 -1.47
N TYR A 343 10.63 17.78 -2.17
CA TYR A 343 11.04 16.49 -1.62
C TYR A 343 12.56 16.33 -1.68
N SER A 344 13.14 15.73 -0.65
CA SER A 344 14.59 15.50 -0.55
C SER A 344 15.11 14.45 -1.54
N GLY A 345 14.23 13.56 -2.02
CA GLY A 345 14.56 12.48 -2.93
C GLY A 345 13.42 11.48 -3.07
N TRP A 346 13.68 10.38 -3.78
CA TRP A 346 12.70 9.31 -3.99
C TRP A 346 12.31 8.54 -2.73
N ASP A 347 13.12 8.64 -1.69
CA ASP A 347 12.95 8.01 -0.38
C ASP A 347 12.48 9.00 0.70
N ASP A 348 12.08 10.21 0.31
CA ASP A 348 11.48 11.20 1.19
C ASP A 348 10.22 10.63 1.87
N PRO A 349 10.07 10.77 3.21
CA PRO A 349 9.05 10.04 3.99
C PRO A 349 7.61 10.45 3.65
N ARG A 350 7.43 11.58 2.94
CA ARG A 350 6.13 12.09 2.47
C ARG A 350 5.65 11.39 1.20
N LEU A 351 6.53 10.64 0.52
CA LEU A 351 6.20 9.92 -0.71
C LEU A 351 5.64 8.52 -0.45
N GLY A 352 4.83 8.03 -1.38
CA GLY A 352 4.28 6.67 -1.38
C GLY A 352 5.16 5.64 -2.11
N THR A 353 6.42 5.98 -2.36
CA THR A 353 7.40 5.10 -3.01
C THR A 353 7.74 3.93 -2.10
N ILE A 354 8.13 2.80 -2.69
CA ILE A 354 8.60 1.64 -1.93
C ILE A 354 9.84 2.02 -1.12
N ARG A 355 10.69 2.89 -1.66
CA ARG A 355 11.88 3.41 -0.98
C ARG A 355 11.57 4.22 0.27
N ALA A 356 10.64 5.17 0.20
CA ALA A 356 10.21 5.94 1.37
C ALA A 356 9.58 5.04 2.44
N ILE A 357 8.71 4.11 2.01
CA ILE A 357 8.07 3.13 2.90
C ILE A 357 9.13 2.26 3.60
N ALA A 358 10.11 1.77 2.87
CA ALA A 358 11.21 0.95 3.38
C ALA A 358 12.11 1.74 4.35
N ARG A 359 12.51 2.96 3.97
CA ARG A 359 13.39 3.83 4.77
C ARG A 359 12.76 4.20 6.11
N ARG A 360 11.43 4.31 6.15
CA ARG A 360 10.62 4.50 7.36
C ARG A 360 10.51 3.27 8.27
N GLY A 361 11.02 2.10 7.88
CA GLY A 361 10.97 0.89 8.69
C GLY A 361 9.68 0.07 8.56
N ILE A 362 8.81 0.40 7.59
CA ILE A 362 7.67 -0.45 7.26
C ILE A 362 8.19 -1.74 6.63
N GLN A 363 7.66 -2.88 7.04
CA GLN A 363 8.09 -4.20 6.62
C GLN A 363 7.45 -4.60 5.29
N ALA A 364 8.23 -5.20 4.40
CA ALA A 364 7.74 -5.76 3.13
C ALA A 364 6.58 -6.77 3.34
N ALA A 365 6.63 -7.54 4.44
CA ALA A 365 5.58 -8.49 4.82
C ALA A 365 4.22 -7.80 5.05
N ALA A 366 4.22 -6.60 5.67
CA ALA A 366 3.01 -5.82 5.88
C ALA A 366 2.41 -5.32 4.56
N ILE A 367 3.26 -4.90 3.63
CA ILE A 367 2.83 -4.49 2.28
C ILE A 367 2.25 -5.68 1.51
N LYS A 368 2.92 -6.84 1.57
CA LYS A 368 2.43 -8.08 0.97
C LYS A 368 1.05 -8.45 1.54
N GLU A 369 0.90 -8.48 2.86
CA GLU A 369 -0.36 -8.83 3.52
C GLU A 369 -1.49 -7.86 3.13
N LEU A 370 -1.19 -6.56 3.09
CA LEU A 370 -2.14 -5.56 2.60
C LEU A 370 -2.64 -5.87 1.18
N MET A 371 -1.73 -6.16 0.25
CA MET A 371 -2.11 -6.44 -1.14
C MET A 371 -2.93 -7.74 -1.26
N MET A 372 -2.62 -8.74 -0.42
CA MET A 372 -3.36 -10.00 -0.36
C MET A 372 -4.76 -9.84 0.23
N GLU A 373 -4.94 -9.01 1.26
CA GLU A 373 -6.26 -8.69 1.82
C GLU A 373 -7.16 -7.94 0.83
N ILE A 374 -6.57 -7.05 0.03
CA ILE A 374 -7.29 -6.29 -1.00
C ILE A 374 -7.66 -7.21 -2.16
N GLY A 375 -6.71 -8.01 -2.65
CA GLY A 375 -6.89 -8.98 -3.73
C GLY A 375 -7.24 -8.34 -5.08
N VAL A 376 -7.92 -9.12 -5.93
CA VAL A 376 -8.30 -8.74 -7.31
C VAL A 376 -9.73 -8.18 -7.42
N LYS A 377 -10.27 -7.60 -6.34
CA LYS A 377 -11.62 -7.00 -6.35
C LYS A 377 -11.69 -5.86 -7.38
N ILE A 378 -12.77 -5.82 -8.17
CA ILE A 378 -13.02 -4.78 -9.19
C ILE A 378 -13.38 -3.42 -8.58
N ALA A 379 -13.89 -3.40 -7.36
CA ALA A 379 -14.18 -2.18 -6.63
C ALA A 379 -12.88 -1.44 -6.27
N ASP A 380 -12.90 -0.10 -6.38
CA ASP A 380 -11.77 0.71 -5.97
C ASP A 380 -11.50 0.55 -4.48
N SER A 381 -10.22 0.64 -4.12
CA SER A 381 -9.77 0.48 -2.73
C SER A 381 -8.95 1.69 -2.33
N THR A 382 -9.33 2.27 -1.20
CA THR A 382 -8.59 3.35 -0.55
C THR A 382 -7.80 2.76 0.60
N VAL A 383 -6.49 3.04 0.62
CA VAL A 383 -5.58 2.61 1.69
C VAL A 383 -5.21 3.82 2.52
N THR A 384 -5.39 3.68 3.83
CA THR A 384 -4.90 4.64 4.81
C THR A 384 -3.57 4.18 5.38
N TRP A 385 -2.73 5.13 5.77
CA TRP A 385 -1.53 4.86 6.55
C TRP A 385 -1.84 4.07 7.82
N LYS A 386 -2.96 4.35 8.50
CA LYS A 386 -3.41 3.62 9.68
C LYS A 386 -3.55 2.11 9.42
N LYS A 387 -4.04 1.70 8.26
CA LYS A 387 -4.14 0.27 7.89
C LYS A 387 -2.76 -0.34 7.68
N ILE A 388 -1.84 0.36 7.00
CA ILE A 388 -0.45 -0.08 6.83
C ILE A 388 0.23 -0.24 8.20
N TYR A 389 0.08 0.74 9.09
CA TYR A 389 0.68 0.73 10.42
C TYR A 389 0.11 -0.38 11.29
N GLY A 390 -1.19 -0.64 11.23
CA GLY A 390 -1.80 -1.75 11.95
C GLY A 390 -1.22 -3.10 11.54
N LEU A 391 -1.04 -3.34 10.23
CA LEU A 391 -0.38 -4.54 9.73
C LEU A 391 1.11 -4.55 10.08
N ASN A 392 1.80 -3.43 9.97
CA ASN A 392 3.23 -3.37 10.25
C ASN A 392 3.54 -3.61 11.73
N ARG A 393 2.67 -3.14 12.63
CA ARG A 393 2.79 -3.34 14.07
C ARG A 393 2.80 -4.82 14.43
N THR A 394 1.96 -5.66 13.81
CA THR A 394 1.95 -7.11 14.11
C THR A 394 3.26 -7.80 13.76
N PHE A 395 4.02 -7.28 12.78
CA PHE A 395 5.34 -7.80 12.43
C PHE A 395 6.46 -7.24 13.30
N LEU A 396 6.33 -5.99 13.77
CA LEU A 396 7.36 -5.31 14.55
C LEU A 396 7.25 -5.55 16.06
N GLU A 397 6.04 -5.66 16.62
CA GLU A 397 5.84 -5.91 18.06
C GLU A 397 6.62 -7.13 18.53
N GLU A 398 6.62 -8.21 17.76
CA GLU A 398 7.34 -9.43 18.09
C GLU A 398 8.86 -9.32 17.90
N LYS A 399 9.36 -8.37 17.09
CA LYS A 399 10.75 -8.37 16.59
C LYS A 399 11.60 -7.21 17.09
N ALA A 400 11.00 -6.06 17.37
CA ALA A 400 11.74 -4.85 17.67
C ALA A 400 12.20 -4.82 19.14
N ASN A 401 13.49 -4.61 19.37
CA ASN A 401 14.01 -4.35 20.71
C ASN A 401 13.58 -2.94 21.19
N ARG A 402 13.48 -2.77 22.51
CA ARG A 402 12.95 -1.55 23.16
C ARG A 402 14.06 -0.68 23.73
N TYR A 403 13.98 0.61 23.44
CA TYR A 403 14.95 1.63 23.86
C TYR A 403 14.24 2.84 24.46
N PHE A 404 14.85 3.48 25.47
CA PHE A 404 14.38 4.77 25.98
C PHE A 404 14.92 5.91 25.12
N MET A 405 14.02 6.82 24.77
CA MET A 405 14.31 8.11 24.16
C MET A 405 13.35 9.16 24.75
N VAL A 406 13.84 10.40 24.82
CA VAL A 406 13.06 11.59 25.17
C VAL A 406 13.17 12.62 24.04
N GLU A 407 12.04 13.20 23.63
CA GLU A 407 11.95 14.11 22.46
C GLU A 407 12.26 15.56 22.87
N THR A 408 11.78 16.01 24.03
CA THR A 408 12.13 17.32 24.60
C THR A 408 12.88 17.11 25.91
N PRO A 409 14.19 16.83 25.85
CA PRO A 409 14.96 16.43 27.02
C PRO A 409 15.10 17.57 28.02
N HIS A 410 14.55 17.37 29.21
CA HIS A 410 14.73 18.23 30.36
C HIS A 410 15.67 17.54 31.38
N PRO A 411 16.80 18.17 31.75
CA PRO A 411 17.72 17.59 32.74
C PRO A 411 17.11 17.65 34.14
N VAL A 412 17.10 16.52 34.84
CA VAL A 412 16.53 16.37 36.17
C VAL A 412 17.55 15.73 37.09
N GLU A 413 17.87 16.41 38.19
CA GLU A 413 18.62 15.83 39.32
C GLU A 413 17.65 15.49 40.45
N ILE A 414 17.56 14.21 40.80
CA ILE A 414 16.64 13.70 41.82
C ILE A 414 17.31 13.80 43.19
N LYS A 415 16.78 14.65 44.07
CA LYS A 415 17.29 14.78 45.44
C LYS A 415 16.82 13.63 46.33
N GLY A 416 17.68 13.20 47.24
CA GLY A 416 17.34 12.23 48.28
C GLY A 416 17.28 10.77 47.82
N VAL A 417 17.79 10.42 46.64
CA VAL A 417 17.86 9.01 46.21
C VAL A 417 18.81 8.24 47.14
N PRO A 418 18.37 7.15 47.80
CA PRO A 418 19.23 6.33 48.64
C PRO A 418 20.40 5.74 47.85
N ALA A 419 21.62 5.78 48.42
CA ALA A 419 22.85 5.32 47.74
C ALA A 419 22.76 3.87 47.23
N LYS A 420 22.01 3.00 47.91
CA LYS A 420 21.78 1.60 47.50
C LYS A 420 21.00 1.44 46.20
N LEU A 421 20.29 2.48 45.76
CA LEU A 421 19.48 2.49 44.54
C LEU A 421 20.22 3.13 43.36
N LEU A 422 21.40 3.72 43.60
CA LEU A 422 22.28 4.19 42.55
C LEU A 422 23.09 3.01 42.00
N GLY A 423 23.31 2.97 40.70
CA GLY A 423 24.02 1.88 40.04
C GLY A 423 23.41 1.52 38.70
N THR A 424 23.25 0.23 38.43
CA THR A 424 22.73 -0.26 37.16
C THR A 424 21.27 -0.68 37.30
N VAL A 425 20.40 -0.13 36.45
CA VAL A 425 19.02 -0.58 36.27
C VAL A 425 18.98 -1.52 35.07
N GLU A 426 18.65 -2.79 35.31
CA GLU A 426 18.52 -3.81 34.28
C GLU A 426 17.07 -3.87 33.77
N ARG A 427 16.89 -3.79 32.45
CA ARG A 427 15.57 -3.96 31.81
C ARG A 427 15.70 -4.92 30.62
N PRO A 428 14.72 -5.79 30.33
CA PRO A 428 14.80 -6.63 29.13
C PRO A 428 14.75 -5.79 27.86
N LEU A 429 15.47 -6.22 26.81
CA LEU A 429 15.33 -5.63 25.47
C LEU A 429 13.94 -5.85 24.89
N HIS A 430 13.27 -6.94 25.26
CA HIS A 430 11.88 -7.21 24.89
C HIS A 430 11.17 -7.96 26.02
N PRO A 431 9.97 -7.53 26.47
CA PRO A 431 9.30 -8.15 27.62
C PRO A 431 8.93 -9.61 27.40
N ASP A 432 8.54 -9.98 26.17
CA ASP A 432 8.09 -11.34 25.84
C ASP A 432 9.22 -12.24 25.31
N HIS A 433 10.43 -11.69 25.07
CA HIS A 433 11.58 -12.39 24.48
C HIS A 433 12.83 -12.16 25.33
N LEU A 434 12.83 -12.72 26.54
CA LEU A 434 13.92 -12.56 27.52
C LEU A 434 15.26 -13.16 27.06
N ASP A 435 15.22 -14.10 26.10
CA ASP A 435 16.39 -14.70 25.44
C ASP A 435 17.25 -13.67 24.69
N ARG A 436 16.68 -12.51 24.33
CA ARG A 436 17.40 -11.41 23.68
C ARG A 436 18.31 -10.65 24.62
N GLY A 437 18.19 -10.88 25.93
CA GLY A 437 19.03 -10.29 26.94
C GLY A 437 18.49 -8.98 27.52
N MET A 438 19.31 -8.42 28.39
CA MET A 438 19.02 -7.23 29.17
C MET A 438 19.82 -6.04 28.67
N ARG A 439 19.29 -4.85 28.92
CA ARG A 439 19.93 -3.56 28.71
C ARG A 439 20.18 -2.94 30.08
N SER A 440 21.43 -2.56 30.30
CA SER A 440 21.95 -1.98 31.53
C SER A 440 21.95 -0.46 31.44
N LEU A 441 21.17 0.21 32.29
CA LEU A 441 21.07 1.66 32.35
C LEU A 441 21.81 2.19 33.59
N GLU A 442 22.76 3.11 33.41
CA GLU A 442 23.46 3.72 34.54
C GLU A 442 22.58 4.78 35.21
N PHE A 443 22.17 4.54 36.46
CA PHE A 443 21.35 5.45 37.24
C PHE A 443 22.16 6.06 38.39
N ASP A 444 22.52 7.34 38.24
CA ASP A 444 23.25 8.13 39.24
C ASP A 444 22.39 9.24 39.88
N GLY A 445 21.07 9.20 39.65
CA GLY A 445 20.12 10.22 40.08
C GLY A 445 19.99 11.42 39.13
N LYS A 446 20.77 11.46 38.04
CA LYS A 446 20.69 12.50 37.00
C LYS A 446 20.16 11.92 35.69
N VAL A 447 18.98 12.35 35.30
CA VAL A 447 18.25 11.79 34.15
C VAL A 447 17.71 12.90 33.26
N TYR A 448 17.53 12.60 31.98
CA TYR A 448 16.65 13.37 31.12
C TYR A 448 15.24 12.77 31.18
N LEU A 449 14.25 13.64 31.37
CA LEU A 449 12.83 13.33 31.16
C LEU A 449 12.32 14.12 29.97
N ASP A 450 11.23 13.65 29.36
CA ASP A 450 10.51 14.45 28.38
C ASP A 450 9.77 15.58 29.10
N GLU A 451 9.79 16.79 28.56
CA GLU A 451 9.17 17.96 29.20
C GLU A 451 7.68 17.75 29.49
N LYS A 452 6.96 17.03 28.60
CA LYS A 452 5.53 16.70 28.80
C LYS A 452 5.28 15.72 29.96
N ASP A 453 6.35 15.06 30.41
CA ASP A 453 6.30 14.09 31.49
C ASP A 453 6.58 14.71 32.88
N ILE A 454 7.02 15.97 32.92
CA ILE A 454 7.16 16.74 34.16
C ILE A 454 5.76 17.14 34.68
N PRO A 455 5.38 16.77 35.91
CA PRO A 455 4.10 17.16 36.49
C PRO A 455 3.99 18.67 36.68
N ALA A 456 2.82 19.23 36.35
CA ALA A 456 2.51 20.63 36.64
C ALA A 456 2.08 20.84 38.12
N GLN A 457 1.57 19.80 38.77
CA GLN A 457 1.13 19.85 40.16
C GLN A 457 2.24 19.36 41.08
N ALA A 458 2.53 20.14 42.12
CA ALA A 458 3.36 19.68 43.23
C ALA A 458 2.75 18.41 43.84
N ASP A 459 3.60 17.46 44.23
CA ASP A 459 3.24 16.16 44.83
C ASP A 459 2.62 15.10 43.91
N GLN A 460 2.43 15.37 42.62
CA GLN A 460 2.06 14.30 41.68
C GLN A 460 3.24 13.33 41.50
N VAL A 461 3.02 12.06 41.85
CA VAL A 461 4.03 11.00 41.74
C VAL A 461 4.15 10.52 40.29
N ILE A 462 5.38 10.40 39.80
CA ILE A 462 5.70 9.68 38.56
C ILE A 462 6.66 8.53 38.85
N ARG A 463 6.52 7.43 38.10
CA ARG A 463 7.41 6.28 38.19
C ARG A 463 8.37 6.27 37.01
N LEU A 464 9.66 6.37 37.28
CA LEU A 464 10.70 6.10 36.31
C LEU A 464 10.74 4.58 36.10
N MET A 465 10.51 4.13 34.86
CA MET A 465 10.45 2.70 34.53
C MET A 465 11.64 1.93 35.13
N ASP A 466 11.33 0.89 35.89
CA ASP A 466 12.26 -0.02 36.61
C ASP A 466 13.27 0.64 37.56
N ALA A 467 13.16 1.95 37.82
CA ALA A 467 14.03 2.67 38.73
C ALA A 467 13.27 3.07 40.01
N VAL A 468 12.93 4.35 40.14
CA VAL A 468 12.34 4.92 41.36
C VAL A 468 11.08 5.75 41.06
N ASN A 469 10.32 6.04 42.11
CA ASN A 469 9.22 6.98 42.09
C ASN A 469 9.70 8.34 42.58
N ILE A 470 9.26 9.40 41.91
CA ILE A 470 9.65 10.78 42.23
C ILE A 470 8.44 11.71 42.24
N THR A 471 8.57 12.82 42.96
CA THR A 471 7.67 13.97 42.94
C THR A 471 8.45 15.22 42.52
N PHE A 472 7.73 16.28 42.16
CA PHE A 472 8.31 17.60 41.95
C PHE A 472 7.79 18.55 43.04
N GLN A 473 8.71 19.25 43.70
CA GLN A 473 8.43 20.30 44.68
C GLN A 473 9.24 21.53 44.32
N ASP A 474 8.58 22.68 44.12
CA ASP A 474 9.22 23.94 43.69
C ASP A 474 10.11 23.79 42.44
N GLY A 475 9.68 22.94 41.49
CA GLY A 475 10.42 22.64 40.26
C GLY A 475 11.61 21.70 40.44
N GLN A 476 11.86 21.18 41.64
CA GLN A 476 12.94 20.21 41.91
C GLN A 476 12.38 18.80 42.11
N ALA A 477 13.03 17.82 41.49
CA ALA A 477 12.66 16.42 41.65
C ALA A 477 13.16 15.88 43.00
N GLN A 478 12.28 15.20 43.73
CA GLN A 478 12.58 14.52 44.99
C GLN A 478 12.25 13.03 44.91
N TYR A 479 13.11 12.21 45.49
CA TYR A 479 12.85 10.78 45.69
C TYR A 479 11.63 10.60 46.59
N HIS A 480 10.69 9.76 46.16
CA HIS A 480 9.49 9.42 46.93
C HIS A 480 9.60 7.99 47.49
N SER A 481 9.74 7.00 46.62
CA SER A 481 9.81 5.57 46.98
C SER A 481 10.43 4.75 45.84
N GLU A 482 10.70 3.47 46.06
CA GLU A 482 11.30 2.56 45.05
C GLU A 482 10.26 1.64 44.40
N GLY A 483 9.39 1.05 45.22
CA GLY A 483 8.55 -0.06 44.82
C GLY A 483 7.43 0.30 43.84
N ILE A 484 6.97 -0.73 43.12
CA ILE A 484 5.88 -0.58 42.15
C ILE A 484 4.52 -0.47 42.83
N ASP A 485 4.37 -0.99 44.06
CA ASP A 485 3.10 -0.98 44.78
C ASP A 485 2.80 0.43 45.29
N GLU A 486 3.79 1.16 45.80
CA GLU A 486 3.65 2.58 46.14
C GLU A 486 3.30 3.42 44.91
N ALA A 487 3.88 3.10 43.74
CA ALA A 487 3.55 3.77 42.50
C ALA A 487 2.08 3.52 42.10
N ARG A 488 1.56 2.31 42.30
CA ARG A 488 0.15 1.97 42.04
C ARG A 488 -0.79 2.68 43.01
N ASP A 489 -0.44 2.71 44.29
CA ASP A 489 -1.22 3.38 45.33
C ASP A 489 -1.34 4.89 45.07
N SER A 490 -0.25 5.51 44.61
CA SER A 490 -0.24 6.93 44.21
C SER A 490 -0.77 7.18 42.79
N LYS A 491 -1.23 6.14 42.07
CA LYS A 491 -1.64 6.21 40.65
C LYS A 491 -0.59 6.89 39.76
N ALA A 492 0.68 6.63 40.04
CA ALA A 492 1.81 7.26 39.41
C ALA A 492 1.83 6.96 37.90
N ARG A 493 2.05 8.00 37.09
CA ARG A 493 2.29 7.82 35.66
C ARG A 493 3.64 7.17 35.46
N ILE A 494 3.69 6.07 34.72
CA ILE A 494 4.94 5.40 34.35
C ILE A 494 5.54 6.10 33.13
N VAL A 495 6.79 6.55 33.24
CA VAL A 495 7.49 7.30 32.21
C VAL A 495 8.86 6.69 31.90
N GLN A 496 9.26 6.72 30.64
CA GLN A 496 10.63 6.44 30.25
C GLN A 496 11.54 7.59 30.69
N TRP A 497 12.82 7.28 30.84
CA TRP A 497 13.85 8.22 31.27
C TRP A 497 15.17 7.84 30.61
N VAL A 498 16.08 8.79 30.48
CA VAL A 498 17.40 8.52 29.89
C VAL A 498 18.47 8.93 30.90
N PRO A 499 19.42 8.05 31.28
CA PRO A 499 20.60 8.47 32.02
C PRO A 499 21.28 9.67 31.38
N MET A 500 21.58 10.74 32.12
CA MET A 500 22.38 11.83 31.55
C MET A 500 23.79 11.34 31.20
N LYS A 501 24.34 10.46 32.02
CA LYS A 501 25.64 9.85 31.79
C LYS A 501 25.58 8.87 30.62
N GLY A 502 26.34 9.16 29.57
CA GLY A 502 26.47 8.30 28.40
C GLY A 502 25.31 8.37 27.42
N ALA A 503 24.34 9.28 27.63
CA ALA A 503 23.27 9.58 26.69
C ALA A 503 23.82 9.81 25.28
N VAL A 504 23.06 9.39 24.27
CA VAL A 504 23.38 9.65 22.86
C VAL A 504 22.38 10.62 22.27
N GLU A 505 22.87 11.50 21.41
CA GLU A 505 22.02 12.42 20.66
C GLU A 505 21.25 11.67 19.58
N THR A 506 19.98 12.01 19.43
CA THR A 506 19.12 11.43 18.41
C THR A 506 18.44 12.51 17.57
N GLU A 507 18.25 12.23 16.29
CA GLU A 507 17.34 12.96 15.42
C GLU A 507 16.35 11.99 14.83
N MET A 508 15.06 12.31 14.88
CA MET A 508 14.00 11.50 14.29
C MET A 508 13.30 12.27 13.19
N VAL A 509 13.37 11.75 11.97
CA VAL A 509 12.63 12.25 10.81
C VAL A 509 11.20 11.71 10.88
N MET A 510 10.25 12.62 11.00
CA MET A 510 8.82 12.30 11.08
C MET A 510 8.22 12.11 9.67
N PRO A 511 7.01 11.52 9.55
CA PRO A 511 6.40 11.27 8.24
C PRO A 511 6.14 12.52 7.39
N ASP A 512 6.05 13.70 8.01
CA ASP A 512 5.93 15.00 7.36
C ASP A 512 7.29 15.65 7.04
N ALA A 513 8.38 14.91 7.22
CA ALA A 513 9.78 15.34 7.12
C ALA A 513 10.22 16.38 8.16
N SER A 514 9.42 16.65 9.21
CA SER A 514 9.89 17.41 10.37
C SER A 514 10.93 16.61 11.16
N LEU A 515 11.82 17.32 11.84
CA LEU A 515 12.87 16.74 12.66
C LEU A 515 12.53 16.90 14.14
N VAL A 516 12.64 15.80 14.88
CA VAL A 516 12.55 15.79 16.35
C VAL A 516 13.92 15.40 16.89
N ALA A 517 14.64 16.37 17.47
CA ALA A 517 15.87 16.08 18.20
C ALA A 517 15.55 15.43 19.55
N GLY A 518 16.52 14.81 20.21
CA GLY A 518 16.32 14.22 21.52
C GLY A 518 17.56 13.53 22.07
N PHE A 519 17.41 12.87 23.23
CA PHE A 519 18.42 11.98 23.79
C PHE A 519 17.85 10.58 23.97
N ALA A 520 18.71 9.58 23.81
CA ALA A 520 18.40 8.18 24.05
C ALA A 520 19.46 7.50 24.92
N GLU A 521 19.10 6.34 25.46
CA GLU A 521 19.99 5.52 26.27
C GLU A 521 21.25 5.05 25.53
N SER A 522 22.34 4.85 26.29
CA SER A 522 23.66 4.53 25.74
C SER A 522 23.75 3.17 25.05
N THR A 523 22.88 2.22 25.42
CA THR A 523 22.76 0.88 24.84
C THR A 523 22.32 0.92 23.37
N LEU A 524 21.74 2.03 22.91
CA LEU A 524 21.39 2.26 21.51
C LEU A 524 22.61 2.21 20.58
N LYS A 525 23.83 2.42 21.11
CA LYS A 525 25.09 2.26 20.36
C LYS A 525 25.22 0.88 19.72
N GLY A 526 24.60 -0.16 20.30
CA GLY A 526 24.60 -1.53 19.78
C GLY A 526 23.66 -1.80 18.60
N VAL A 527 22.63 -0.96 18.38
CA VAL A 527 21.62 -1.13 17.32
C VAL A 527 22.26 -0.94 15.95
N LYS A 528 21.99 -1.76 14.93
CA LYS A 528 22.64 -1.58 13.61
C LYS A 528 21.87 -0.63 12.70
N GLU A 529 22.57 0.06 11.80
CA GLU A 529 21.88 0.81 10.73
C GLU A 529 20.98 -0.14 9.92
N GLY A 530 19.78 0.33 9.60
CA GLY A 530 18.73 -0.46 8.98
C GLY A 530 17.81 -1.21 9.96
N GLU A 531 18.20 -1.36 11.23
CA GLU A 531 17.41 -2.03 12.24
C GLU A 531 16.21 -1.18 12.68
N VAL A 532 15.07 -1.84 12.91
CA VAL A 532 13.86 -1.20 13.42
C VAL A 532 13.72 -1.52 14.89
N VAL A 533 13.61 -0.47 15.70
CA VAL A 533 13.46 -0.56 17.16
C VAL A 533 12.15 0.05 17.60
N GLN A 534 11.74 -0.25 18.82
CA GLN A 534 10.63 0.43 19.49
C GLN A 534 11.20 1.43 20.50
N LEU A 535 10.98 2.71 20.25
CA LEU A 535 11.25 3.78 21.20
C LEU A 535 10.06 3.86 22.16
N GLU A 536 10.25 3.47 23.41
CA GLU A 536 9.15 3.29 24.36
C GLU A 536 8.33 4.57 24.52
N ARG A 537 7.00 4.43 24.49
CA ARG A 537 6.01 5.53 24.52
C ARG A 537 6.08 6.53 23.34
N ILE A 538 6.98 6.34 22.37
CA ILE A 538 7.09 7.15 21.14
C ILE A 538 6.57 6.37 19.92
N GLY A 539 7.10 5.17 19.67
CA GLY A 539 6.70 4.32 18.55
C GLY A 539 7.87 3.54 17.94
N PHE A 540 7.62 2.91 16.81
CA PHE A 540 8.65 2.21 16.03
C PHE A 540 9.41 3.17 15.14
N ALA A 541 10.72 2.99 15.04
CA ALA A 541 11.58 3.79 14.19
C ALA A 541 12.74 2.95 13.64
N ARG A 542 13.15 3.23 12.40
CA ARG A 542 14.32 2.60 11.77
C ARG A 542 15.54 3.48 12.00
N LEU A 543 16.63 2.90 12.49
CA LEU A 543 17.92 3.61 12.53
C LEU A 543 18.45 3.73 11.10
N ASP A 544 18.57 4.95 10.60
CA ASP A 544 19.01 5.22 9.23
C ASP A 544 20.52 5.46 9.15
N GLN A 545 21.07 6.20 10.12
CA GLN A 545 22.47 6.60 10.12
C GLN A 545 23.02 6.76 11.54
N LYS A 546 24.31 6.42 11.71
CA LYS A 546 25.13 6.78 12.88
C LYS A 546 26.33 7.61 12.44
N GLU A 547 26.36 8.88 12.81
CA GLU A 547 27.46 9.78 12.45
C GLU A 547 27.81 10.69 13.63
N ASP A 548 29.10 10.83 13.93
CA ASP A 548 29.61 11.71 14.99
C ASP A 548 28.93 11.58 16.38
N GLY A 549 28.52 10.36 16.74
CA GLY A 549 27.82 10.09 18.01
C GLY A 549 26.33 10.44 18.01
N LYS A 550 25.81 10.90 16.88
CA LYS A 550 24.40 11.22 16.63
C LYS A 550 23.71 10.10 15.85
N PHE A 551 22.51 9.76 16.28
CA PHE A 551 21.74 8.64 15.75
C PHE A 551 20.49 9.16 15.05
N ARG A 552 20.45 9.03 13.71
CA ARG A 552 19.30 9.48 12.93
C ARG A 552 18.34 8.33 12.68
N PHE A 553 17.10 8.51 13.12
CA PHE A 553 15.99 7.60 12.93
C PHE A 553 14.99 8.14 11.91
N TYR A 554 14.28 7.23 11.24
CA TYR A 554 13.06 7.53 10.52
C TYR A 554 11.88 6.89 11.23
N TYR A 555 10.87 7.69 11.53
CA TYR A 555 9.69 7.24 12.25
C TYR A 555 8.79 6.37 11.36
N ALA A 556 8.44 5.19 11.88
CA ALA A 556 7.49 4.30 11.22
C ALA A 556 6.06 4.70 11.59
N HIS A 557 5.67 4.39 12.83
CA HIS A 557 4.36 4.64 13.43
C HIS A 557 4.37 4.29 14.93
N LYS A 558 3.30 4.68 15.64
CA LYS A 558 3.09 4.29 17.05
C LYS A 558 2.92 2.79 17.25
#